data_AF-A0A0F9DK51-F1
#
_entry.id   AF-A0A0F9DK51-F1
#
_cell.length_a   1.000
_cell.length_b   1.000
_cell.length_c   1.000
_cell.angle_alpha   90.00
_cell.angle_beta   90.00
_cell.angle_gamma   90.00
#
_symmetry.space_group_name_H-M   'P 1'
#
loop_
_entity.id
_entity.type
_entity.pdbx_description
1 polymer ?
#
loop_
_entity_poly.entity_id
_entity_poly.type
_entity_poly.pdbx_seq_one_letter_code
_entity_poly.pdbx_strand_id
1 'polypeptide(L)'
;MSKVYNWHLKREMQYPFDGFRPRRQFGAVFDINRCIGCQTCTMACRSTWTFSNGQEHMWWNNVETKPYGGYPQHWDVKTLE
;
A
#
# COMPACT_ATOMS: atom_id res chain seq x y z
N MET A 1 -10.90 -18.12 -2.08
CA MET A 1 -10.24 -17.18 -1.13
C MET A 1 -9.87 -17.94 0.12
N SER A 2 -8.60 -17.93 0.49
CA SER A 2 -8.13 -18.62 1.70
C SER A 2 -8.42 -17.76 2.94
N LYS A 3 -8.78 -18.39 4.07
CA LYS A 3 -8.88 -17.68 5.35
C LYS A 3 -7.49 -17.65 5.98
N VAL A 4 -6.94 -16.45 6.17
CA VAL A 4 -5.64 -16.25 6.81
C VAL A 4 -5.81 -15.47 8.12
N TYR A 5 -5.09 -15.85 9.15
CA TYR A 5 -5.06 -15.10 10.40
C TYR A 5 -4.12 -13.89 10.25
N ASN A 6 -4.68 -12.68 10.34
CA ASN A 6 -3.90 -11.43 10.35
C ASN A 6 -3.52 -11.08 11.79
N TRP A 7 -2.25 -11.28 12.12
CA TRP A 7 -1.71 -11.05 13.46
C TRP A 7 -1.65 -9.56 13.86
N HIS A 8 -1.60 -8.63 12.92
CA HIS A 8 -1.64 -7.19 13.21
C HIS A 8 -3.03 -6.75 13.70
N LEU A 9 -4.08 -7.31 13.10
CA LEU A 9 -5.48 -6.98 13.41
C LEU A 9 -6.14 -7.97 14.37
N LYS A 10 -5.42 -9.04 14.74
CA LYS A 10 -5.91 -10.14 15.59
C LYS A 10 -7.24 -10.76 15.11
N ARG A 11 -7.46 -10.85 13.80
CA ARG A 11 -8.68 -11.41 13.18
C ARG A 11 -8.39 -12.29 11.98
N GLU A 12 -9.31 -13.20 11.66
CA GLU A 12 -9.29 -13.91 10.38
C GLU A 12 -9.74 -12.99 9.25
N MET A 13 -9.07 -13.06 8.11
CA MET A 13 -9.38 -12.27 6.92
C MET A 13 -9.37 -13.16 5.68
N GLN A 14 -10.22 -12.83 4.71
CA GLN A 14 -10.18 -13.47 3.39
C GLN A 14 -8.99 -12.91 2.61
N TYR A 15 -8.15 -13.80 2.08
CA TYR A 15 -7.04 -13.43 1.21
C TYR A 15 -7.29 -13.94 -0.22
N PRO A 16 -7.07 -13.11 -1.26
CA PRO A 16 -7.28 -13.51 -2.65
C PRO A 16 -6.44 -14.71 -3.07
N PHE A 17 -5.24 -14.83 -2.53
CA PHE A 17 -4.29 -15.91 -2.86
C PHE A 17 -4.37 -17.03 -1.83
N ASP A 18 -3.90 -18.22 -2.21
CA ASP A 18 -3.70 -19.30 -1.26
C ASP A 18 -2.61 -18.90 -0.26
N GLY A 19 -2.82 -19.22 1.03
CA GLY A 19 -2.01 -18.75 2.16
C GLY A 19 -0.59 -19.32 2.23
N PHE A 20 0.18 -19.17 1.14
CA PHE A 20 1.59 -19.56 1.09
C PHE A 20 2.41 -18.65 2.00
N ARG A 21 3.04 -19.25 3.01
CA ARG A 21 3.99 -18.55 3.90
C ARG A 21 5.41 -18.82 3.39
N PRO A 22 6.06 -17.88 2.69
CA PRO A 22 7.39 -18.09 2.18
C PRO A 22 8.43 -18.17 3.32
N ARG A 23 9.53 -18.90 3.12
CA ARG A 23 10.65 -18.94 4.09
C ARG A 23 11.35 -17.59 4.26
N ARG A 24 11.29 -16.73 3.23
CA ARG A 24 11.86 -15.38 3.23
C ARG A 24 10.84 -14.42 2.62
N GLN A 25 10.62 -13.28 3.25
CA GLN A 25 9.69 -12.24 2.81
C GLN A 25 10.43 -10.91 2.68
N PHE A 26 10.25 -10.21 1.56
CA PHE A 26 10.71 -8.82 1.43
C PHE A 26 9.90 -7.94 2.38
N GLY A 27 10.60 -7.13 3.17
CA GLY A 27 10.00 -6.16 4.09
C GLY A 27 10.62 -4.79 3.89
N ALA A 28 9.81 -3.76 4.07
CA ALA A 28 10.23 -2.35 4.04
C ALA A 28 9.79 -1.66 5.34
N VAL A 29 10.58 -0.69 5.79
CA VAL A 29 10.29 0.11 6.99
C VAL A 29 10.34 1.57 6.61
N PHE A 30 9.32 2.33 7.01
CA PHE A 30 9.22 3.76 6.78
C PHE A 30 9.25 4.50 8.12
N ASP A 31 10.25 5.36 8.32
CA ASP A 31 10.34 6.22 9.50
C ASP A 31 9.59 7.54 9.24
N ILE A 32 8.40 7.64 9.84
CA ILE A 32 7.52 8.80 9.70
C ILE A 32 8.07 10.07 10.38
N ASN A 33 9.06 9.95 11.28
CA ASN A 33 9.69 11.12 11.91
C ASN A 33 10.64 11.85 10.96
N ARG A 34 11.13 11.15 9.93
CA ARG A 34 12.05 11.70 8.92
C ARG A 34 11.38 12.01 7.58
N CYS A 35 10.16 11.52 7.39
CA CYS A 35 9.42 11.77 6.16
C CYS A 35 9.04 13.25 6.07
N ILE A 36 9.46 13.92 4.99
CA ILE A 36 9.13 15.32 4.71
C ILE A 36 8.07 15.49 3.62
N GLY A 37 7.48 14.40 3.12
CA GLY A 37 6.43 14.45 2.11
C GLY A 37 6.89 14.94 0.72
N CYS A 38 8.17 14.80 0.37
CA CYS A 38 8.74 15.36 -0.87
C CYS A 38 8.29 14.70 -2.19
N GLN A 39 7.54 13.59 -2.15
CA GLN A 39 7.07 12.85 -3.34
C GLN A 39 8.17 12.27 -4.25
N THR A 40 9.44 12.27 -3.83
CA THR A 40 10.53 11.70 -4.65
C THR A 40 10.36 10.19 -4.88
N CYS A 41 9.93 9.45 -3.86
CA CYS A 41 9.66 8.01 -3.98
C CYS A 41 8.50 7.71 -4.94
N THR A 42 7.44 8.53 -4.90
CA THR A 42 6.30 8.49 -5.82
C THR A 42 6.76 8.63 -7.26
N MET A 43 7.56 9.66 -7.54
CA MET A 43 8.06 9.90 -8.90
C MET A 43 9.07 8.86 -9.37
N ALA A 44 9.95 8.37 -8.48
CA ALA A 44 10.88 7.30 -8.82
C ALA A 44 10.16 6.01 -9.24
N CYS A 45 9.06 5.66 -8.56
CA CYS A 45 8.25 4.51 -8.94
C CYS A 45 7.54 4.75 -10.29
N ARG A 46 6.92 5.93 -10.46
CA ARG A 46 6.17 6.26 -11.67
C ARG A 46 7.05 6.23 -12.92
N SER A 47 8.19 6.92 -12.88
CA SER A 47 9.10 7.01 -14.03
C SER A 47 9.67 5.66 -14.43
N THR A 48 9.83 4.74 -13.47
CA THR A 48 10.38 3.41 -13.73
C THR A 48 9.31 2.45 -14.26
N TRP A 49 8.09 2.48 -13.69
CA TRP A 49 7.12 1.40 -13.87
C TRP A 49 5.78 1.82 -14.48
N THR A 50 5.23 2.98 -14.09
CA THR A 50 3.88 3.42 -14.49
C THR A 50 3.89 4.62 -15.44
N PHE A 51 4.82 4.62 -16.39
CA PHE A 51 4.97 5.69 -17.39
C PHE A 51 4.18 5.44 -18.69
N SER A 52 3.56 4.26 -18.86
CA SER A 52 2.89 3.87 -20.10
C SER A 52 1.45 4.39 -20.19
N ASN A 53 0.92 4.44 -21.42
CA ASN A 53 -0.46 4.88 -21.67
C ASN A 53 -1.48 3.97 -20.94
N GLY A 54 -2.50 4.58 -20.34
CA GLY A 54 -3.50 3.91 -19.51
C GLY A 54 -3.09 3.72 -18.04
N GLN A 55 -1.86 4.08 -17.67
CA GLN A 55 -1.35 3.99 -16.30
C GLN A 55 -1.06 5.36 -15.68
N GLU A 56 -1.46 6.45 -16.34
CA GLU A 56 -1.13 7.82 -15.96
C GLU A 56 -1.66 8.17 -14.57
N HIS A 57 -2.79 7.55 -14.22
CA HIS A 57 -3.44 7.71 -12.92
C HIS A 57 -2.92 6.74 -11.85
N MET A 58 -2.08 5.75 -12.19
CA MET A 58 -1.61 4.71 -11.28
C MET A 58 -0.37 5.16 -10.50
N TRP A 59 -0.55 5.32 -9.19
CA TRP A 59 0.53 5.65 -8.25
C TRP A 59 0.76 4.47 -7.30
N TRP A 60 1.59 3.51 -7.71
CA TRP A 60 1.87 2.32 -6.90
C TRP A 60 2.55 2.65 -5.56
N ASN A 61 3.42 3.66 -5.58
CA ASN A 61 3.98 4.26 -4.37
C ASN A 61 3.44 5.68 -4.28
N ASN A 62 2.67 5.99 -3.25
CA ASN A 62 2.04 7.29 -3.04
C ASN A 62 2.33 7.80 -1.62
N VAL A 63 2.40 9.13 -1.48
CA VAL A 63 2.56 9.80 -0.18
C VAL A 63 1.35 10.69 0.06
N GLU A 64 0.70 10.50 1.21
CA GLU A 64 -0.54 11.16 1.60
C GLU A 64 -0.37 11.95 2.89
N THR A 65 -1.09 13.06 3.01
CA THR A 65 -1.22 13.79 4.27
C THR A 65 -2.40 13.24 5.06
N LYS A 66 -2.13 12.68 6.24
CA LYS A 66 -3.16 12.28 7.21
C LYS A 66 -3.61 13.50 8.03
N PRO A 67 -4.87 13.58 8.51
CA PRO A 67 -5.80 12.47 8.78
C PRO A 67 -6.79 12.12 7.66
N TYR A 68 -6.88 12.90 6.59
CA TYR A 68 -7.94 12.74 5.59
C TYR A 68 -7.63 11.62 4.59
N GLY A 69 -8.70 11.00 4.05
CA GLY A 69 -8.60 9.87 3.13
C GLY A 69 -7.96 10.24 1.80
N GLY A 70 -6.95 9.45 1.39
CA GLY A 70 -6.01 9.82 0.32
C GLY A 70 -6.34 9.25 -1.06
N TYR A 71 -5.41 8.55 -1.70
CA TYR A 71 -5.55 8.04 -3.07
C TYR A 71 -5.73 6.51 -3.07
N PRO A 72 -6.82 5.97 -3.66
CA PRO A 72 -8.01 6.66 -4.14
C PRO A 72 -8.83 7.28 -3.00
N GLN A 73 -9.66 8.29 -3.30
CA GLN A 73 -10.39 9.01 -2.26
C GLN A 73 -11.19 8.09 -1.32
N HIS A 74 -11.00 8.33 -0.01
CA HIS A 74 -11.65 7.62 1.09
C HIS A 74 -11.33 6.12 1.20
N TRP A 75 -10.19 5.65 0.66
CA TRP A 75 -9.83 4.23 0.75
C TRP A 75 -9.67 3.73 2.19
N ASP A 76 -9.14 4.55 3.08
CA ASP A 76 -8.90 4.23 4.49
C ASP A 76 -10.21 4.16 5.29
N VAL A 77 -11.12 5.11 5.09
CA VAL A 77 -12.47 5.09 5.70
C VAL A 77 -13.25 3.85 5.26
N LYS A 78 -13.23 3.53 3.97
CA LYS A 78 -13.91 2.33 3.41
C LYS A 78 -13.34 1.00 3.93
N THR A 79 -12.12 1.00 4.48
CA THR A 79 -11.51 -0.22 5.04
C THR A 79 -11.98 -0.50 6.46
N LEU A 80 -12.58 0.49 7.14
CA LEU A 80 -13.08 0.38 8.51
C LEU A 80 -14.55 -0.05 8.59
N GLU A 81 -15.28 -0.01 7.47
CA GLU A 81 -16.62 -0.57 7.29
C GLU A 81 -16.58 -2.11 7.18
#